data_AF-A0A507ZRZ8-F1
#
_entry.id   AF-A0A507ZRZ8-F1
#
_cell.length_a   1.000
_cell.length_b   1.000
_cell.length_c   1.000
_cell.angle_alpha   90.00
_cell.angle_beta   90.00
_cell.angle_gamma   90.00
#
_symmetry.space_group_name_H-M   'P 1'
#
loop_
_entity.id
_entity.type
_entity.pdbx_description
1 polymer ?
#
loop_
_entity_poly.entity_id
_entity_poly.type
_entity_poly.pdbx_seq_one_letter_code
_entity_poly.pdbx_strand_id
1 'polypeptide(L)'
;MRKLFYLLFFTNIFFGNTFAQDFIVVDSVSQKPISYVDIQLDKKKGIYSNAFGRFDLSKNIEVDSLKFSHIGYHDYVVATEALKDSIFLVPKTNRLTEVRIIKPKNIKKIDFLKTTKKFGSKHLNPKQEILVHI
;
A
#
# COMPACT_ATOMS: atom_id res chain seq x y z
N MET A 1 50.34 -8.93 -42.78
CA MET A 1 49.04 -8.34 -43.17
C MET A 1 47.83 -9.09 -42.59
N ARG A 2 47.60 -10.39 -42.88
CA ARG A 2 46.42 -11.13 -42.38
C ARG A 2 46.27 -11.18 -40.84
N LYS A 3 47.37 -11.36 -40.08
CA LYS A 3 47.34 -11.42 -38.60
C LYS A 3 46.95 -10.08 -37.93
N LEU A 4 47.27 -8.96 -38.57
CA LEU A 4 46.92 -7.62 -38.07
C LEU A 4 45.41 -7.34 -38.22
N PHE A 5 44.79 -7.92 -39.25
CA PHE A 5 43.35 -7.84 -39.48
C PHE A 5 42.54 -8.57 -38.39
N TYR A 6 43.01 -9.75 -37.97
CA TYR A 6 42.38 -10.49 -36.85
C TYR A 6 42.54 -9.75 -35.50
N LEU A 7 43.66 -9.06 -35.28
CA LEU A 7 43.89 -8.25 -34.08
C LEU A 7 42.91 -7.07 -33.99
N LEU A 8 42.69 -6.36 -35.10
CA LEU A 8 41.74 -5.24 -35.18
C LEU A 8 40.28 -5.68 -35.04
N PHE A 9 39.94 -6.88 -35.48
CA PHE A 9 38.60 -7.43 -35.29
C PHE A 9 38.33 -7.82 -33.83
N PHE A 10 39.35 -8.33 -33.13
CA PHE A 10 39.25 -8.71 -31.71
C PHE A 10 39.07 -7.50 -30.79
N THR A 11 39.70 -6.36 -31.10
CA THR A 11 39.58 -5.14 -30.27
C THR A 11 38.19 -4.50 -30.35
N ASN A 12 37.46 -4.66 -31.46
CA ASN A 12 36.13 -4.04 -31.62
C ASN A 12 35.03 -4.72 -30.77
N ILE A 13 35.21 -5.98 -30.37
CA ILE A 13 34.22 -6.73 -29.56
C ILE A 13 34.21 -6.24 -28.10
N PHE A 14 35.31 -5.69 -27.59
CA PHE A 14 35.42 -5.28 -26.18
C PHE A 14 34.89 -3.86 -25.88
N PHE A 15 34.55 -3.05 -26.88
CA PHE A 15 34.10 -1.66 -26.68
C PHE A 15 32.59 -1.43 -26.92
N GLY A 16 31.78 -2.49 -26.86
CA GLY A 16 30.32 -2.37 -26.86
C GLY A 16 29.81 -1.82 -25.53
N ASN A 17 29.80 -0.49 -25.35
CA ASN A 17 29.15 0.14 -24.21
C ASN A 17 27.63 -0.02 -24.35
N THR A 18 27.05 -0.95 -23.60
CA THR A 18 25.60 -1.07 -23.48
C THR A 18 25.11 -0.02 -22.47
N PHE A 19 24.38 0.99 -22.92
CA PHE A 19 23.73 1.95 -22.04
C PHE A 19 22.44 1.34 -21.47
N ALA A 20 22.55 0.67 -20.33
CA ALA A 20 21.40 0.38 -19.48
C ALA A 20 21.10 1.62 -18.63
N GLN A 21 19.86 2.08 -18.66
CA GLN A 21 19.41 3.23 -17.86
C GLN A 21 19.11 2.75 -16.44
N ASP A 22 20.14 2.75 -15.61
CA ASP A 22 20.06 2.29 -14.22
C ASP A 22 19.72 3.49 -13.32
N PHE A 23 18.43 3.63 -12.97
CA PHE A 23 17.97 4.66 -12.06
C PHE A 23 18.03 4.15 -10.63
N ILE A 24 18.40 5.01 -9.68
CA ILE A 24 18.46 4.68 -8.26
C ILE A 24 17.58 5.60 -7.43
N VAL A 25 16.80 5.01 -6.53
CA VAL A 25 15.99 5.73 -5.55
C VAL A 25 16.71 5.73 -4.21
N VAL A 26 16.91 6.92 -3.64
CA VAL A 26 17.70 7.15 -2.44
C VAL A 26 16.95 8.05 -1.46
N ASP A 27 17.26 7.89 -0.18
CA ASP A 27 16.77 8.73 0.91
C ASP A 27 17.47 10.10 0.87
N SER A 28 16.70 11.19 0.91
CA SER A 28 17.24 12.56 0.84
C SER A 28 18.10 12.95 2.05
N VAL A 29 17.86 12.34 3.22
CA VAL A 29 18.57 12.61 4.48
C VAL A 29 19.73 11.64 4.68
N SER A 30 19.44 10.34 4.61
CA SER A 30 20.45 9.31 4.90
C SER A 30 21.32 8.94 3.70
N GLN A 31 20.93 9.35 2.48
CA GLN A 31 21.63 9.05 1.22
C GLN A 31 21.77 7.54 0.94
N LYS A 32 20.96 6.72 1.62
CA LYS A 32 20.92 5.26 1.44
C LYS A 32 19.90 4.88 0.37
N PRO A 33 20.14 3.80 -0.39
CA PRO A 33 19.18 3.29 -1.35
C PRO A 33 17.90 2.81 -0.66
N ILE A 34 16.76 3.02 -1.33
CA ILE A 34 15.44 2.62 -0.84
C ILE A 34 14.95 1.44 -1.68
N SER A 35 14.85 0.27 -1.05
CA SER A 35 14.38 -0.94 -1.69
C SER A 35 12.87 -0.93 -1.93
N TYR A 36 12.41 -1.59 -3.00
CA TYR A 36 10.99 -1.88 -3.25
C TYR A 36 10.06 -0.65 -3.28
N VAL A 37 10.56 0.45 -3.84
CA VAL A 37 9.75 1.65 -4.10
C VAL A 37 8.81 1.37 -5.27
N ASP A 38 7.54 1.73 -5.11
CA ASP A 38 6.54 1.66 -6.18
C ASP A 38 6.71 2.84 -7.14
N ILE A 39 6.84 2.54 -8.42
CA ILE A 39 7.07 3.50 -9.49
C ILE A 39 5.92 3.37 -10.47
N GLN A 40 4.94 4.25 -10.32
CA GLN A 40 3.74 4.26 -11.11
C GLN A 40 3.97 5.04 -12.41
N LEU A 41 3.77 4.33 -13.52
CA LEU A 41 3.88 4.83 -14.90
C LEU A 41 2.50 5.28 -15.40
N ASP A 42 1.46 4.50 -15.14
CA ASP A 42 0.10 4.84 -15.50
C ASP A 42 -0.86 4.20 -14.48
N LYS A 43 -2.17 4.48 -14.58
CA LYS A 43 -3.20 3.94 -13.70
C LYS A 43 -3.19 2.42 -13.58
N LYS A 44 -2.67 1.71 -14.58
CA LYS A 44 -2.61 0.23 -14.64
C LYS A 44 -1.20 -0.33 -14.73
N LYS A 45 -0.17 0.51 -14.79
CA LYS A 45 1.21 0.07 -15.01
C LYS A 45 2.11 0.68 -13.93
N GLY A 46 2.80 -0.19 -13.21
CA GLY A 46 3.80 0.18 -12.22
C GLY A 46 4.93 -0.83 -12.21
N ILE A 47 6.09 -0.41 -11.77
CA ILE A 47 7.27 -1.25 -11.54
C ILE A 47 7.78 -1.00 -10.12
N TYR A 48 8.59 -1.91 -9.61
CA TYR A 48 9.21 -1.76 -8.30
C TYR A 48 10.72 -1.61 -8.43
N SER A 49 11.33 -0.81 -7.56
CA SER A 49 12.77 -0.86 -7.38
C SER A 49 13.21 -2.19 -6.73
N ASN A 50 14.43 -2.62 -7.01
CA ASN A 50 14.98 -3.85 -6.47
C ASN A 50 15.49 -3.66 -5.02
N ALA A 51 16.14 -4.70 -4.47
CA ALA A 51 16.70 -4.66 -3.11
C ALA A 51 17.77 -3.56 -2.91
N PHE A 52 18.42 -3.10 -3.99
CA PHE A 52 19.42 -2.04 -3.99
C PHE A 52 18.83 -0.67 -4.36
N GLY A 53 17.50 -0.56 -4.44
CA GLY A 53 16.79 0.66 -4.82
C GLY A 53 16.93 1.05 -6.28
N ARG A 54 17.38 0.13 -7.13
CA ARG A 54 17.56 0.36 -8.57
C ARG A 54 16.37 -0.11 -9.39
N PHE A 55 16.12 0.56 -10.51
CA PHE A 55 15.08 0.17 -11.46
C PHE A 55 15.46 0.58 -12.89
N ASP A 56 14.94 -0.16 -13.85
CA ASP A 56 15.10 0.14 -15.27
C ASP A 56 13.80 0.70 -15.82
N LEU A 57 13.90 1.81 -16.56
CA LEU A 57 12.79 2.36 -17.33
C LEU A 57 13.00 2.00 -18.80
N SER A 58 12.05 1.27 -19.41
CA SER A 58 12.18 0.96 -20.84
C SER A 58 11.95 2.22 -21.68
N LYS A 59 12.82 2.44 -22.68
CA LYS A 59 12.80 3.64 -23.55
C LYS A 59 11.49 3.87 -24.31
N ASN A 60 10.63 2.85 -24.44
CA ASN A 60 9.38 2.94 -25.20
C ASN A 60 8.17 3.32 -24.34
N ILE A 61 8.39 3.89 -23.16
CA ILE A 61 7.32 4.32 -22.27
C ILE A 61 6.97 5.77 -22.58
N GLU A 62 5.90 5.98 -23.34
CA GLU A 62 5.28 7.29 -23.62
C GLU A 62 4.45 7.73 -22.41
N VAL A 63 5.12 8.17 -21.34
CA VAL A 63 4.46 8.64 -20.12
C VAL A 63 5.04 9.99 -19.74
N ASP A 64 4.17 10.96 -19.47
CA ASP A 64 4.58 12.32 -19.15
C ASP A 64 5.19 12.46 -17.75
N SER A 65 4.68 11.69 -16.78
CA SER A 65 5.11 11.78 -15.39
C SER A 65 5.17 10.44 -14.67
N LEU A 66 6.13 10.32 -13.77
CA LEU A 66 6.32 9.17 -12.92
C LEU A 66 5.98 9.54 -11.49
N LYS A 67 5.27 8.64 -10.80
CA LYS A 67 5.00 8.78 -9.36
C LYS A 67 5.73 7.70 -8.59
N PHE A 68 6.51 8.12 -7.60
CA PHE A 68 7.23 7.27 -6.66
C PHE A 68 6.47 7.23 -5.33
N SER A 69 6.20 6.03 -4.81
CA SER A 69 5.52 5.84 -3.53
C SER A 69 6.19 4.76 -2.68
N HIS A 70 6.26 4.99 -1.38
CA HIS A 70 6.78 4.03 -0.40
C HIS A 70 6.17 4.31 0.96
N ILE A 71 5.91 3.28 1.76
CA ILE A 71 5.22 3.40 3.06
C ILE A 71 5.89 4.38 4.05
N GLY A 72 7.21 4.46 3.99
CA GLY A 72 8.05 5.29 4.87
C GLY A 72 8.45 6.66 4.30
N TYR A 73 8.00 7.02 3.10
CA TYR A 73 8.41 8.27 2.44
C TYR A 73 7.21 9.05 1.92
N HIS A 74 7.42 10.34 1.63
CA HIS A 74 6.44 11.14 0.93
C HIS A 74 6.40 10.75 -0.55
N ASP A 75 5.18 10.70 -1.11
CA ASP A 75 5.00 10.51 -2.54
C ASP A 75 5.73 11.62 -3.32
N TYR A 76 6.44 11.23 -4.37
CA TYR A 76 7.18 12.16 -5.22
C TYR A 76 6.74 11.98 -6.68
N VAL A 77 6.43 13.09 -7.36
CA VAL A 77 6.00 13.09 -8.76
C VAL A 77 6.96 13.94 -9.57
N VAL A 78 7.44 13.42 -10.69
CA VAL A 78 8.38 14.10 -11.58
C VAL A 78 8.02 13.83 -13.03
N ALA A 79 8.22 14.84 -13.89
CA ALA A 79 8.09 14.65 -15.32
C ALA A 79 9.20 13.74 -15.85
N THR A 80 8.88 12.85 -16.80
CA THR A 80 9.85 11.90 -17.36
C THR A 80 11.03 12.63 -18.02
N GLU A 81 10.80 13.80 -18.61
CA GLU A 81 11.85 14.65 -19.21
C GLU A 81 12.82 15.23 -18.18
N ALA A 82 12.37 15.43 -16.94
CA ALA A 82 13.17 16.00 -15.85
C ALA A 82 13.78 14.92 -14.94
N LEU A 83 13.62 13.64 -15.31
CA LEU A 83 14.12 12.52 -14.52
C LEU A 83 15.65 12.49 -14.56
N LYS A 84 16.24 12.38 -13.36
CA LYS A 84 17.69 12.22 -13.17
C LYS A 84 17.97 10.77 -12.78
N ASP A 85 19.21 10.33 -12.96
CA ASP A 85 19.68 8.99 -12.59
C ASP A 85 19.46 8.68 -11.10
N SER A 86 19.53 9.70 -10.24
CA SER A 86 19.26 9.59 -8.79
C SER A 86 17.99 10.34 -8.39
N ILE A 87 17.06 9.61 -7.78
CA ILE A 87 15.78 10.11 -7.31
C ILE A 87 15.81 10.15 -5.78
N PHE A 88 15.54 11.33 -5.21
CA PHE A 88 15.58 11.53 -3.75
C PHE A 88 14.16 11.55 -3.17
N LEU A 89 13.87 10.62 -2.27
CA LEU A 89 12.61 10.61 -1.51
C LEU A 89 12.82 11.18 -0.11
N VAL A 90 11.84 11.96 0.35
CA VAL A 90 11.86 12.57 1.68
C VAL A 90 11.19 11.62 2.69
N PRO A 91 11.89 11.23 3.77
CA PRO A 91 11.32 10.37 4.80
C PRO A 91 10.05 10.96 5.41
N LYS A 92 9.03 10.13 5.59
CA LYS A 92 7.76 10.50 6.22
C LYS A 92 7.68 9.92 7.61
N THR A 93 7.55 10.80 8.61
CA THR A 93 7.29 10.37 9.99
C THR A 93 5.79 10.24 10.19
N ASN A 94 5.25 9.02 10.13
CA ASN A 94 3.86 8.75 10.48
C ASN A 94 3.75 8.61 12.01
N ARG A 95 3.28 9.67 12.68
CA ARG A 95 2.98 9.61 14.11
C ARG A 95 1.61 8.94 14.30
N LEU A 96 1.60 7.72 14.83
CA LEU A 96 0.37 7.02 15.16
C LEU A 96 -0.28 7.64 16.40
N THR A 97 -1.60 7.79 16.36
CA THR A 97 -2.39 8.17 17.54
C THR A 97 -2.51 6.96 18.48
N GLU A 98 -2.32 7.21 19.77
CA GLU A 98 -2.50 6.19 20.81
C GLU A 98 -3.94 5.65 20.78
N VAL A 99 -4.09 4.33 20.69
CA VAL A 99 -5.39 3.67 20.87
C VAL A 99 -5.60 3.43 22.36
N ARG A 100 -6.55 4.14 22.95
CA ARG A 100 -6.93 3.93 24.35
C ARG A 100 -8.05 2.90 24.45
N ILE A 101 -7.75 1.78 25.10
CA ILE A 101 -8.77 0.77 25.45
C ILE A 101 -9.46 1.25 26.72
N ILE A 102 -10.69 1.73 26.58
CA ILE A 102 -11.52 2.18 27.71
C ILE A 102 -12.48 1.05 28.08
N LYS A 103 -12.55 0.68 29.35
CA LYS A 103 -13.57 -0.27 29.83
C LYS A 103 -14.95 0.35 29.61
N PRO A 104 -15.90 -0.34 28.95
CA PRO A 104 -17.25 0.19 28.81
C PRO A 104 -17.86 0.37 30.21
N LYS A 105 -18.28 1.59 30.53
CA LYS A 105 -18.81 2.00 31.85
C LYS A 105 -20.04 1.20 32.27
N ASN A 106 -20.81 0.70 31.29
CA ASN A 106 -22.05 -0.05 31.52
C ASN A 106 -22.03 -1.36 30.72
N ILE A 107 -21.48 -2.42 31.32
CA ILE A 107 -21.72 -3.77 30.82
C ILE A 107 -23.15 -4.12 31.22
N LYS A 108 -24.12 -3.96 30.30
CA LYS A 108 -25.46 -4.50 30.52
C LYS A 108 -25.34 -6.03 30.54
N LYS A 109 -25.47 -6.64 31.72
CA LYS A 109 -25.66 -8.08 31.81
C LYS A 109 -26.94 -8.43 31.07
N ILE A 110 -26.80 -9.21 29.99
CA ILE A 110 -27.95 -9.84 29.34
C ILE A 110 -28.25 -11.07 30.20
N ASP A 111 -29.00 -10.87 31.27
CA ASP A 111 -29.56 -12.00 32.02
C ASP A 111 -30.65 -12.67 31.17
N PHE A 112 -30.83 -13.99 31.37
CA PHE A 112 -31.91 -14.71 30.72
C PHE A 112 -33.25 -14.06 31.05
N LEU A 113 -34.10 -13.91 30.02
CA LEU A 113 -35.47 -13.43 30.20
C LEU A 113 -36.14 -14.28 31.28
N LYS A 114 -36.53 -13.66 32.41
CA LYS A 114 -37.37 -14.33 33.40
C LYS A 114 -38.66 -14.73 32.69
N THR A 115 -38.90 -16.04 32.59
CA THR A 115 -40.15 -16.58 32.03
C THR A 115 -41.31 -15.87 32.73
N THR A 116 -42.24 -15.31 31.95
CA THR A 116 -43.40 -14.63 32.49
C THR A 116 -44.16 -15.65 33.35
N LYS A 117 -44.56 -15.23 34.55
CA LYS A 117 -45.30 -16.07 35.51
C LYS A 117 -46.40 -16.82 34.77
N LYS A 118 -46.48 -18.15 34.97
CA LYS A 118 -47.58 -18.99 34.50
C LYS A 118 -48.89 -18.22 34.68
N PHE A 119 -49.60 -17.97 33.58
CA PHE A 119 -50.94 -17.44 33.63
C PHE A 119 -51.80 -18.53 34.30
N GLY A 120 -52.07 -18.36 35.59
CA GLY A 120 -52.91 -19.28 36.33
C GLY A 120 -54.28 -19.33 35.67
N SER A 121 -54.77 -20.53 35.34
CA SER A 121 -56.14 -20.73 34.92
C SER A 121 -57.07 -20.26 36.03
N LYS A 122 -57.74 -19.12 35.81
CA LYS A 122 -58.77 -18.64 36.72
C LYS A 122 -59.99 -19.56 36.53
N HIS A 123 -60.26 -20.44 37.49
CA HIS A 123 -61.49 -21.23 37.46
C HIS A 123 -62.68 -20.27 37.59
N LEU A 124 -63.50 -20.20 36.54
CA LEU A 124 -64.77 -19.46 36.58
C LEU A 124 -65.72 -20.20 37.51
N ASN A 125 -66.22 -19.50 38.52
CA ASN A 125 -67.20 -20.03 39.44
C ASN A 125 -68.59 -19.89 38.79
N PRO A 126 -69.50 -20.90 38.81
CA PRO A 126 -70.80 -20.83 38.14
C PRO A 126 -71.70 -19.64 38.55
N LYS A 127 -71.38 -18.95 39.64
CA LYS A 127 -72.09 -17.74 40.11
C LYS A 127 -71.52 -16.42 39.56
N GLN A 128 -70.61 -16.46 38.59
CA GLN A 128 -70.02 -15.26 37.98
C GLN A 128 -70.68 -15.00 36.62
N GLU A 129 -71.33 -13.84 36.47
CA GLU A 129 -71.81 -13.35 35.19
C GLU A 129 -70.79 -12.36 34.59
N ILE A 130 -70.53 -12.49 33.30
CA ILE A 130 -69.66 -11.57 32.56
C ILE A 130 -70.57 -10.62 31.80
N LEU A 131 -70.70 -9.38 32.27
CA LEU A 131 -71.35 -8.32 31.51
C LEU A 131 -70.41 -7.82 30.43
N VAL A 132 -70.75 -8.09 29.18
CA VAL A 132 -70.11 -7.50 28.01
C VAL A 132 -71.01 -6.38 27.51
N HIS A 133 -70.53 -5.14 27.61
CA HIS A 133 -71.17 -4.00 26.96
C HIS A 133 -70.73 -4.01 25.49
N ILE A 134 -71.69 -4.09 24.56
CA ILE A 134 -71.48 -3.83 23.13
C ILE A 134 -71.83 -2.38 22.85
#